data_AF-A0A015NFM4-F1
#
_entry.id   AF-A0A015NFM4-F1
#
_cell.length_a   1.000
_cell.length_b   1.000
_cell.length_c   1.000
_cell.angle_alpha   90.00
_cell.angle_beta   90.00
_cell.angle_gamma   90.00
#
_symmetry.space_group_name_H-M   'P 1'
#
loop_
_entity.id
_entity.type
_entity.pdbx_description
1 polymer ?
#
loop_
_entity_poly.entity_id
_entity_poly.type
_entity_poly.pdbx_seq_one_letter_code
_entity_poly.pdbx_strand_id
1 'polypeptide(L)'
;MGVIFWQLTSCSSPYNFEKRKDYASITLDILNGLREELISNTNVKFIRLYQQCWRHEPDERPDASQVILELNEIDSENNFNFEENENEKIKIVAELKSEEIKDDFSDCHLSNY
;
A
#
# COMPACT_ATOMS: atom_id res chain seq x y z
N MET A 1 7.04 -5.99 0.25
CA MET A 1 6.10 -6.81 -0.55
C MET A 1 5.06 -5.98 -1.30
N GLY A 2 4.58 -4.85 -0.75
CA GLY A 2 3.40 -4.12 -1.29
C GLY A 2 3.47 -3.77 -2.78
N VAL A 3 4.61 -3.27 -3.27
CA VAL A 3 4.77 -2.90 -4.69
C VAL A 3 4.61 -4.10 -5.63
N ILE A 4 5.05 -5.30 -5.23
CA ILE A 4 4.90 -6.53 -6.04
C ILE A 4 3.43 -6.92 -6.13
N PHE A 5 2.73 -6.90 -4.99
CA PHE A 5 1.29 -7.21 -4.94
C PHE A 5 0.48 -6.22 -5.78
N TRP A 6 0.79 -4.93 -5.68
CA TRP A 6 0.16 -3.94 -6.52
C TRP A 6 0.42 -4.21 -8.01
N GLN A 7 1.68 -4.49 -8.40
CA GLN A 7 2.03 -4.79 -9.79
C GLN A 7 1.28 -6.01 -10.34
N LEU A 8 1.06 -7.05 -9.53
CA LEU A 8 0.27 -8.22 -9.93
C LEU A 8 -1.21 -7.86 -10.20
N THR A 9 -1.77 -6.93 -9.43
CA THR A 9 -3.17 -6.50 -9.60
C THR A 9 -3.36 -5.50 -10.73
N SER A 10 -2.40 -4.58 -10.91
CA SER A 10 -2.47 -3.51 -11.90
C SER A 10 -1.96 -3.93 -13.27
N CYS A 11 -1.20 -5.04 -13.35
CA CYS A 11 -0.43 -5.44 -14.52
C CYS A 11 0.40 -4.28 -15.11
N SER A 12 0.86 -3.36 -14.26
CA SER A 12 1.45 -2.08 -14.65
C SER A 12 2.81 -1.85 -14.00
N SER A 13 3.62 -0.99 -14.63
CA SER A 13 4.92 -0.58 -14.11
C SER A 13 4.75 0.34 -12.90
N PRO A 14 5.34 0.04 -11.73
CA PRO A 14 5.23 0.88 -10.54
C PRO A 14 5.73 2.32 -10.78
N TYR A 15 5.05 3.30 -10.21
CA TYR A 15 5.38 4.73 -10.18
C TYR A 15 5.53 5.34 -11.58
N ASN A 16 4.90 4.69 -12.58
CA ASN A 16 5.13 4.97 -14.00
C ASN A 16 6.64 4.97 -14.34
N PHE A 17 7.41 4.06 -13.76
CA PHE A 17 8.87 4.02 -13.86
C PHE A 17 9.35 4.09 -15.32
N GLU A 18 8.69 3.35 -16.21
CA GLU A 18 9.00 3.34 -17.65
C GLU A 18 8.79 4.70 -18.37
N LYS A 19 7.92 5.56 -17.83
CA LYS A 19 7.61 6.87 -18.40
C LYS A 19 8.42 8.00 -17.76
N ARG A 20 9.07 7.74 -16.63
CA ARG A 20 9.87 8.73 -15.89
C ARG A 20 11.26 8.83 -16.52
N LYS A 21 11.71 10.06 -16.74
CA LYS A 21 13.08 10.35 -17.21
C LYS A 21 14.07 10.56 -16.07
N ASP A 22 13.56 10.99 -14.90
CA ASP A 22 14.34 11.24 -13.71
C ASP A 22 13.91 10.28 -12.59
N TYR A 23 14.78 9.31 -12.29
CA TYR A 23 14.53 8.32 -11.25
C TYR A 23 14.71 8.88 -9.82
N ALA A 24 15.46 9.97 -9.65
CA ALA A 24 15.59 10.61 -8.34
C ALA A 24 14.25 11.23 -7.90
N SER A 25 13.48 11.78 -8.84
CA SER A 25 12.12 12.27 -8.58
C SER A 25 11.20 11.21 -7.96
N ILE A 26 11.34 9.95 -8.36
CA ILE A 26 10.52 8.84 -7.81
C ILE A 26 10.86 8.61 -6.33
N THR A 27 12.15 8.65 -5.98
CA THR A 27 12.58 8.49 -4.59
C THR A 27 12.03 9.61 -3.72
N LEU A 28 12.10 10.86 -4.21
CA LEU A 28 11.56 12.01 -3.49
C LEU A 28 10.03 11.92 -3.34
N ASP A 29 9.32 11.53 -4.39
CA ASP A 29 7.87 11.36 -4.33
C ASP A 29 7.48 10.28 -3.30
N ILE A 30 8.19 9.15 -3.26
CA ILE A 30 7.95 8.06 -2.28
C ILE A 30 8.22 8.53 -0.85
N LEU A 31 9.29 9.31 -0.63
CA LEU A 31 9.60 9.93 0.66
C LEU A 31 8.51 10.92 1.09
N ASN A 32 7.93 11.66 0.14
CA ASN A 32 6.79 12.56 0.35
C ASN A 32 5.44 11.82 0.47
N GLY A 33 5.45 10.49 0.55
CA GLY A 33 4.25 9.69 0.78
C GLY A 33 3.53 9.22 -0.48
N LEU A 34 4.06 9.45 -1.69
CA LEU A 34 3.46 8.90 -2.90
C LEU A 34 3.38 7.38 -2.80
N ARG A 35 2.19 6.84 -3.00
CA ARG A 35 1.89 5.42 -3.15
C ARG A 35 1.02 5.23 -4.38
N GLU A 36 0.93 3.99 -4.84
CA GLU A 36 0.15 3.67 -6.02
C GLU A 36 -1.35 3.82 -5.77
N GLU A 37 -2.09 4.06 -6.84
CA GLU A 37 -3.54 4.12 -6.81
C GLU A 37 -4.16 2.73 -6.59
N LEU A 38 -5.32 2.70 -5.92
CA LEU A 38 -6.06 1.47 -5.67
C LEU A 38 -6.63 0.93 -6.98
N ILE A 39 -6.44 -0.37 -7.22
CA ILE A 39 -6.97 -1.03 -8.41
C ILE A 39 -8.41 -1.49 -8.16
N SER A 40 -9.34 -0.95 -8.95
CA SER A 40 -10.75 -1.39 -8.95
C SER A 40 -10.87 -2.89 -9.23
N ASN A 41 -11.90 -3.55 -8.67
CA ASN A 41 -12.15 -4.98 -8.80
C ASN A 41 -11.08 -5.90 -8.17
N THR A 42 -10.16 -5.34 -7.38
CA THR A 42 -9.27 -6.13 -6.51
C THR A 42 -9.98 -6.39 -5.18
N ASN A 43 -9.86 -7.61 -4.65
CA ASN A 43 -10.40 -7.96 -3.33
C ASN A 43 -9.92 -6.95 -2.27
N VAL A 44 -10.86 -6.37 -1.51
CA VAL A 44 -10.59 -5.28 -0.55
C VAL A 44 -9.57 -5.69 0.53
N LYS A 45 -9.57 -6.95 0.96
CA LYS A 45 -8.59 -7.47 1.91
C LYS A 45 -7.19 -7.54 1.29
N PHE A 46 -7.10 -7.93 0.03
CA PHE A 46 -5.83 -7.91 -0.71
C PHE A 46 -5.30 -6.47 -0.90
N ILE A 47 -6.21 -5.51 -1.14
CA ILE A 47 -5.88 -4.08 -1.17
C ILE A 47 -5.25 -3.64 0.15
N ARG A 48 -5.92 -3.94 1.26
CA ARG A 48 -5.44 -3.60 2.60
C ARG A 48 -4.07 -4.22 2.89
N LEU A 49 -3.88 -5.48 2.54
CA LEU A 49 -2.63 -6.21 2.74
C LEU A 49 -1.45 -5.51 2.02
N TYR A 50 -1.59 -5.19 0.73
CA TYR A 50 -0.48 -4.52 0.04
C TYR A 50 -0.24 -3.10 0.56
N GLN A 51 -1.29 -2.44 1.08
CA GLN A 51 -1.14 -1.15 1.74
C GLN A 51 -0.36 -1.23 3.05
N GLN A 52 -0.65 -2.22 3.89
CA GLN A 52 0.12 -2.48 5.11
C GLN A 52 1.60 -2.76 4.78
N CYS A 53 1.84 -3.51 3.71
CA CYS A 53 3.20 -3.86 3.27
C CYS A 53 4.06 -2.69 2.75
N TRP A 54 3.50 -1.48 2.56
CA TRP A 54 4.22 -0.29 2.12
C TRP A 54 4.02 0.95 3.02
N ARG A 55 3.59 0.72 4.28
CA ARG A 55 3.53 1.76 5.32
C ARG A 55 4.86 2.49 5.45
N HIS A 56 4.82 3.79 5.78
CA HIS A 56 6.01 4.62 5.84
C HIS A 56 6.98 4.06 6.89
N GLU A 57 6.49 3.93 8.12
CA GLU A 57 7.23 3.37 9.24
C GLU A 57 7.51 1.87 9.04
N PRO A 58 8.78 1.43 9.14
CA PRO A 58 9.15 0.03 8.99
C PRO A 58 8.46 -0.90 9.99
N ASP A 59 8.29 -0.44 11.24
CA ASP A 59 7.73 -1.24 12.34
C ASP A 59 6.21 -1.46 12.20
N GLU A 60 5.54 -0.65 11.36
CA GLU A 60 4.13 -0.83 11.03
C GLU A 60 3.89 -1.85 9.91
N ARG A 61 4.97 -2.31 9.25
CA ARG A 61 4.86 -3.27 8.15
C ARG A 61 4.75 -4.69 8.72
N PRO A 62 3.85 -5.52 8.16
CA PRO A 62 3.75 -6.90 8.57
C PRO A 62 5.01 -7.66 8.18
N ASP A 63 5.41 -8.60 9.03
CA ASP A 63 6.46 -9.55 8.69
C ASP A 63 5.98 -10.54 7.63
N ALA A 64 6.92 -11.26 6.99
CA ALA A 64 6.59 -12.18 5.91
C ALA A 64 5.63 -13.31 6.34
N SER A 65 5.68 -13.75 7.60
CA SER A 65 4.76 -14.77 8.13
C SER A 65 3.34 -14.23 8.30
N GLN A 66 3.19 -12.99 8.77
CA GLN A 66 1.89 -12.30 8.84
C GLN A 66 1.29 -12.11 7.44
N VAL A 67 2.09 -11.71 6.46
CA VAL A 67 1.67 -11.61 5.06
C VAL A 67 1.15 -12.96 4.53
N ILE A 68 1.87 -14.06 4.80
CA ILE A 68 1.44 -15.40 4.38
C ILE A 68 0.13 -15.81 5.05
N LEU A 69 -0.04 -15.51 6.34
CA LEU A 69 -1.28 -15.80 7.07
C LEU A 69 -2.46 -15.05 6.46
N GLU A 70 -2.35 -13.74 6.24
CA GLU A 70 -3.41 -12.93 5.61
C GLU A 70 -3.74 -13.42 4.19
N LEU A 71 -2.74 -13.81 3.41
CA LEU A 71 -2.96 -14.37 2.07
C LEU A 71 -3.76 -15.69 2.12
N ASN A 72 -3.45 -16.57 3.06
CA ASN A 72 -4.18 -17.83 3.22
C ASN A 72 -5.63 -17.59 3.66
N GLU A 73 -5.87 -16.59 4.51
CA GLU A 73 -7.22 -16.18 4.90
C GLU A 73 -8.01 -15.68 3.68
N ILE A 74 -7.42 -14.78 2.87
CA ILE A 74 -8.05 -14.27 1.65
C ILE A 74 -8.39 -15.41 0.67
N ASP A 75 -7.48 -16.36 0.45
CA ASP A 75 -7.71 -17.50 -0.44
C ASP A 75 -8.85 -18.40 0.06
N SER A 76 -8.91 -18.62 1.38
CA SER A 76 -9.96 -19.42 2.01
C SER A 76 -11.36 -18.81 1.87
N GLU A 77 -11.44 -17.47 1.85
CA GLU A 77 -12.70 -16.73 1.70
C GLU A 77 -13.19 -16.62 0.26
N ASN A 78 -12.27 -16.61 -0.72
CA ASN A 78 -12.63 -16.60 -2.14
C ASN A 78 -13.35 -17.89 -2.60
N ASN A 79 -13.44 -18.92 -1.74
CA ASN A 79 -14.31 -20.08 -1.97
C ASN A 79 -15.81 -19.81 -1.74
N PHE A 80 -16.21 -18.67 -1.16
CA PHE A 80 -17.62 -18.33 -0.99
C PHE A 80 -17.88 -16.80 -1.11
N ASN A 81 -18.49 -16.42 -2.24
CA ASN A 81 -19.26 -15.19 -2.50
C ASN A 81 -18.50 -13.85 -2.52
N PHE A 82 -18.29 -13.34 -3.74
CA PHE A 82 -18.14 -11.91 -4.03
C PHE A 82 -19.43 -11.15 -3.67
N GLU A 83 -19.55 -10.69 -2.43
CA GLU A 83 -20.44 -9.56 -2.11
C GLU A 83 -19.59 -8.35 -1.78
N GLU A 84 -19.42 -7.46 -2.76
CA GLU A 84 -18.79 -6.15 -2.59
C GLU A 84 -19.65 -5.31 -1.64
N ASN A 85 -19.22 -5.18 -0.38
CA ASN A 85 -19.86 -4.28 0.56
C ASN A 85 -19.32 -2.85 0.39
N GLU A 86 -20.06 -2.00 -0.34
CA GLU A 86 -19.72 -0.58 -0.53
C GLU A 86 -19.49 0.17 0.79
N ASN A 87 -20.11 -0.29 1.89
CA ASN A 87 -19.96 0.34 3.20
C ASN A 87 -18.56 0.12 3.81
N GLU A 88 -17.91 -1.02 3.54
CA GLU A 88 -16.52 -1.25 3.96
C GLU A 88 -15.57 -0.33 3.19
N LYS A 89 -15.81 -0.18 1.89
CA LYS A 89 -15.00 0.71 1.03
C LYS A 89 -15.07 2.17 1.52
N ILE A 90 -16.26 2.66 1.87
CA ILE A 90 -16.46 4.03 2.39
C ILE A 90 -15.77 4.21 3.74
N LYS A 91 -15.83 3.21 4.62
CA LYS A 91 -15.22 3.27 5.95
C LYS A 91 -13.68 3.30 5.87
N ILE A 92 -13.10 2.50 4.98
CA ILE A 92 -11.65 2.48 4.72
C ILE A 92 -11.18 3.83 4.17
N VAL A 93 -11.90 4.41 3.19
CA VAL A 93 -11.56 5.74 2.62
C VAL A 93 -11.64 6.84 3.66
N ALA A 94 -12.55 6.74 4.65
CA ALA A 94 -12.65 7.70 5.74
C ALA A 94 -11.48 7.59 6.73
N GLU A 95 -11.04 6.38 7.06
CA GLU A 95 -9.86 6.14 7.91
C GLU A 95 -8.57 6.69 7.25
N LEU A 96 -8.42 6.49 5.93
CA LEU A 96 -7.29 6.99 5.13
C LEU A 96 -7.13 8.53 5.17
N LYS A 97 -8.23 9.30 5.20
CA LYS A 97 -8.18 10.77 5.26
C LYS A 97 -7.79 11.33 6.63
N SER A 98 -7.85 10.50 7.67
CA SER A 98 -7.60 10.95 9.05
C SER A 98 -6.12 10.86 9.44
N GLU A 99 -5.33 10.05 8.74
CA GLU A 99 -3.89 9.85 8.98
C GLU A 99 -3.03 10.92 8.28
N GLU A 100 -3.52 11.63 7.26
CA GLU A 100 -2.76 12.63 6.47
C GLU A 100 -2.50 13.99 7.19
N ILE A 101 -3.06 14.25 8.38
CA ILE A 101 -3.00 15.59 9.02
C ILE A 101 -1.98 15.70 10.18
N LYS A 102 -1.21 14.66 10.50
CA LYS A 102 -0.21 14.76 11.57
C LYS A 102 1.12 14.17 11.14
N ASP A 103 1.94 14.98 10.49
CA ASP A 103 3.39 14.85 10.64
C ASP A 103 4.02 16.23 10.44
N ASP A 104 4.23 16.89 11.59
CA ASP A 104 5.10 18.06 11.70
C ASP A 104 6.53 17.54 11.62
N PHE A 105 7.23 17.99 10.57
CA PHE A 105 8.55 17.54 10.19
C PHE A 105 9.58 17.97 11.25
N SER A 106 10.05 17.06 12.10
CA SER A 106 11.31 17.25 12.83
C SER A 106 11.84 15.92 13.36
N ASP A 107 12.81 15.35 12.65
CA ASP A 107 14.20 15.24 13.14
C ASP A 107 14.97 14.23 12.28
N CYS A 108 15.44 14.66 11.10
CA CYS A 108 16.43 13.88 10.37
C CYS A 108 17.82 14.18 10.96
N HIS A 109 18.24 13.36 11.93
CA HIS A 109 19.63 13.33 12.35
C HIS A 109 20.47 12.74 11.21
N LEU A 110 20.93 13.61 10.31
CA LEU A 110 22.02 13.34 9.38
C LEU A 110 23.31 13.21 10.20
N SER A 111 23.57 12.04 10.78
CA SER A 111 24.92 11.69 11.24
C SER A 111 25.68 11.05 10.08
N ASN A 112 26.56 11.88 9.50
CA ASN A 112 27.61 11.59 8.53
C ASN A 112 28.16 10.16 8.58
N TYR A 113 28.18 9.49 7.42
CA TYR A 113 29.26 8.61 6.97
C TYR A 113 29.37 8.67 5.45
#